data_AF-A0A3N2QMC7-F1
#
_entry.id   AF-A0A3N2QMC7-F1
#
_cell.length_a   1.000
_cell.length_b   1.000
_cell.length_c   1.000
_cell.angle_alpha   90.00
_cell.angle_beta   90.00
_cell.angle_gamma   90.00
#
_symmetry.space_group_name_H-M   'P 1'
#
loop_
_entity.id
_entity.type
_entity.pdbx_description
1 polymer ?
#
loop_
_entity_poly.entity_id
_entity_poly.type
_entity_poly.pdbx_seq_one_letter_code
_entity_poly.pdbx_strand_id
1 'polypeptide(L)'
;MNGRITTASLDDPLYYLANFETVVHWVATHHGDLLTYDERTRLDRLQSLSQAARALLVRLVMRSGELFRLSKLNYPELGVPESEALDELAADGWTEDDPELAIDELFRLLTVAECRHALAPILADCGLPRAASKKAMLTDCLELAPAPRRFTDWWPDTDDRLVALHHMALFDRIRLMFFGNLRQSWSDFVLVELGHHQYETVPFTPDSRAFQQREAVDRYLLMQACRDRLEGGEPPADIWPDIPARDDSNPWLESRRGRLLMELGRQADRQGDAELALAAWSDSGHREARLRHLRLLERQGRHQEAWDIALSAQAEPRGDGEAQGLERLMRRLARKVDQAPPERPKRPSIPEMHLTLPQPAAASVEWAVLQDLDSEQTPVCYVENTLINGLFGLLCWPALFAPLPGAFFHPFHIAPADLHREDFVSRRQALFDDCLAALDSDEYKDRIRRTWGEKHGITSAFVAWPALSEPVLELALHCIPAADLKLIFQRLLRDLRDHRSGLPDLIRFHPEQARYDLIEVKGPGDRLQDHQIRWLEFCLAHDIAVSVCYVRWQEAD
;
A
#
# COMPACT_ATOMS: atom_id res chain seq x y z
N MET A 1 7.30 5.52 -29.57
CA MET A 1 5.99 5.40 -30.24
C MET A 1 4.93 5.40 -29.15
N ASN A 2 4.03 6.39 -29.16
CA ASN A 2 2.96 6.56 -28.17
C ASN A 2 1.82 5.57 -28.42
N GLY A 3 2.08 4.28 -28.23
CA GLY A 3 1.00 3.30 -28.14
C GLY A 3 0.31 3.51 -26.79
N ARG A 4 -0.86 4.16 -26.81
CA ARG A 4 -1.72 4.24 -25.62
C ARG A 4 -2.04 2.80 -25.24
N ILE A 5 -1.58 2.33 -24.08
CA ILE A 5 -2.02 1.03 -23.56
C ILE A 5 -3.52 1.17 -23.33
N THR A 6 -4.31 0.53 -24.17
CA THR A 6 -5.76 0.42 -24.01
C THR A 6 -6.06 -0.96 -23.47
N THR A 7 -6.94 -0.98 -22.50
CA THR A 7 -7.57 -2.20 -22.03
C THR A 7 -8.48 -2.79 -23.11
N ALA A 8 -8.69 -4.10 -23.07
CA ALA A 8 -9.60 -4.81 -23.95
C ALA A 8 -11.01 -4.90 -23.35
N SER A 9 -12.02 -4.55 -24.16
CA SER A 9 -13.43 -4.45 -23.76
C SER A 9 -13.92 -5.67 -22.97
N LEU A 10 -14.58 -5.42 -21.84
CA LEU A 10 -15.29 -6.45 -21.06
C LEU A 10 -16.37 -7.23 -21.83
N ASP A 11 -16.85 -6.72 -22.97
CA ASP A 11 -17.77 -7.45 -23.84
C ASP A 11 -17.06 -8.56 -24.65
N ASP A 12 -15.72 -8.52 -24.74
CA ASP A 12 -14.91 -9.59 -25.30
C ASP A 12 -14.73 -10.69 -24.23
N PRO A 13 -15.20 -11.93 -24.45
CA PRO A 13 -15.03 -13.02 -23.50
C PRO A 13 -13.55 -13.36 -23.20
N LEU A 14 -12.61 -12.90 -24.04
CA LEU A 14 -11.16 -13.08 -23.90
C LEU A 14 -10.43 -11.80 -23.48
N TYR A 15 -11.13 -10.81 -22.92
CA TYR A 15 -10.52 -9.54 -22.45
C TYR A 15 -9.29 -9.75 -21.56
N TYR A 16 -9.32 -10.78 -20.70
CA TYR A 16 -8.24 -11.11 -19.78
C TYR A 16 -6.97 -11.55 -20.50
N LEU A 17 -7.11 -12.28 -21.62
CA LEU A 17 -5.98 -12.69 -22.46
C LEU A 17 -5.36 -11.46 -23.14
N ALA A 18 -6.19 -10.61 -23.76
CA ALA A 18 -5.71 -9.41 -24.44
C ALA A 18 -4.98 -8.44 -23.48
N ASN A 19 -5.51 -8.27 -22.26
CA ASN A 19 -4.88 -7.47 -21.22
C ASN A 19 -3.53 -8.06 -20.78
N PHE A 20 -3.48 -9.38 -20.57
CA PHE A 20 -2.25 -10.09 -20.23
C PHE A 20 -1.18 -9.96 -21.35
N GLU A 21 -1.56 -10.21 -22.60
CA GLU A 21 -0.68 -10.08 -23.77
C GLU A 21 -0.15 -8.65 -23.90
N THR A 22 -0.98 -7.65 -23.60
CA THR A 22 -0.56 -6.24 -23.59
C THR A 22 0.55 -5.97 -22.56
N VAL A 23 0.42 -6.50 -21.34
CA VAL A 23 1.44 -6.38 -20.30
C VAL A 23 2.73 -7.11 -20.70
N VAL A 24 2.63 -8.36 -21.18
CA VAL A 24 3.79 -9.15 -21.62
C VAL A 24 4.53 -8.44 -22.76
N HIS A 25 3.79 -7.97 -23.77
CA HIS A 25 4.36 -7.24 -24.90
C HIS A 25 5.02 -5.93 -24.47
N TRP A 26 4.40 -5.19 -23.54
CA TRP A 26 4.98 -3.98 -22.98
C TRP A 26 6.34 -4.24 -22.33
N VAL A 27 6.41 -5.26 -21.47
CA VAL A 27 7.63 -5.64 -20.76
C VAL A 27 8.70 -6.13 -21.73
N ALA A 28 8.34 -7.00 -22.69
CA ALA A 28 9.27 -7.48 -23.70
C ALA A 28 9.87 -6.34 -24.55
N THR A 29 9.06 -5.33 -24.85
CA THR A 29 9.46 -4.18 -25.69
C THR A 29 10.29 -3.15 -24.92
N HIS A 30 9.89 -2.78 -23.69
CA HIS A 30 10.49 -1.66 -22.95
C HIS A 30 11.49 -2.09 -21.88
N HIS A 31 11.47 -3.36 -21.48
CA HIS A 31 12.28 -3.91 -20.39
C HIS A 31 12.89 -5.27 -20.74
N GLY A 32 12.89 -5.65 -22.02
CA GLY A 32 13.43 -6.94 -22.48
C GLY A 32 14.93 -7.10 -22.21
N ASP A 33 15.65 -5.99 -22.01
CA ASP A 33 17.06 -5.96 -21.59
C ASP A 33 17.27 -6.49 -20.17
N LEU A 34 16.25 -6.44 -19.31
CA LEU A 34 16.31 -6.93 -17.94
C LEU A 34 15.96 -8.43 -17.81
N LEU A 35 15.49 -9.05 -18.90
CA LEU A 35 15.17 -10.47 -18.95
C LEU A 35 16.40 -11.30 -19.34
N THR A 36 16.48 -12.54 -18.87
CA THR A 36 17.50 -13.48 -19.37
C THR A 36 17.16 -13.95 -20.78
N TYR A 37 18.12 -14.62 -21.42
CA TYR A 37 17.87 -15.30 -22.69
C TYR A 37 16.75 -16.35 -22.57
N ASP A 38 16.75 -17.14 -21.49
CA ASP A 38 15.75 -18.20 -21.27
C ASP A 38 14.36 -17.61 -21.01
N GLU A 39 14.27 -16.52 -20.23
CA GLU A 39 13.01 -15.83 -19.97
C GLU A 39 12.42 -15.23 -21.25
N ARG A 40 13.24 -14.59 -22.10
CA ARG A 40 12.80 -14.09 -23.41
C ARG A 40 12.33 -15.23 -24.32
N THR A 41 13.11 -16.30 -24.40
CA THR A 41 12.77 -17.49 -25.21
C THR A 41 11.44 -18.10 -24.74
N ARG A 42 11.20 -18.13 -23.43
CA ARG A 42 9.94 -18.63 -22.86
C ARG A 42 8.75 -17.75 -23.24
N LEU A 43 8.91 -16.42 -23.28
CA LEU A 43 7.88 -15.50 -23.76
C LEU A 43 7.64 -15.55 -25.26
N ASP A 44 8.66 -15.86 -26.07
CA ASP A 44 8.47 -16.10 -27.50
C ASP A 44 7.68 -17.39 -27.75
N ARG A 45 7.95 -18.45 -26.97
CA ARG A 45 7.19 -19.70 -27.03
C ARG A 45 5.72 -19.55 -26.63
N LEU A 46 5.44 -18.69 -25.64
CA LEU A 46 4.07 -18.35 -25.27
C LEU A 46 3.26 -17.89 -26.50
N GLN A 47 3.86 -17.07 -27.38
CA GLN A 47 3.19 -16.58 -28.59
C GLN A 47 2.96 -17.66 -29.66
N SER A 48 3.70 -18.77 -29.60
CA SER A 48 3.55 -19.90 -30.53
C SER A 48 2.38 -20.83 -30.19
N LEU A 49 1.86 -20.76 -28.96
CA LEU A 49 0.70 -21.52 -28.53
C LEU A 49 -0.59 -21.07 -29.24
N SER A 50 -1.57 -21.95 -29.33
CA SER A 50 -2.92 -21.62 -29.76
C SER A 50 -3.56 -20.57 -28.83
N GLN A 51 -4.54 -19.82 -29.35
CA GLN A 51 -5.27 -18.84 -28.54
C GLN A 51 -5.97 -19.48 -27.34
N ALA A 52 -6.50 -20.70 -27.49
CA ALA A 52 -7.13 -21.45 -26.42
C ALA A 52 -6.12 -21.84 -25.32
N ALA A 53 -4.94 -22.34 -25.69
CA ALA A 53 -3.88 -22.66 -24.73
C ALA A 53 -3.37 -21.41 -24.00
N ARG A 54 -3.15 -20.29 -24.73
CA ARG A 54 -2.79 -19.02 -24.09
C ARG A 54 -3.86 -18.53 -23.13
N ALA A 55 -5.13 -18.54 -23.53
CA ALA A 55 -6.24 -18.14 -22.68
C ALA A 55 -6.33 -19.00 -21.42
N LEU A 56 -6.22 -20.32 -21.54
CA LEU A 56 -6.23 -21.22 -20.40
C LEU A 56 -5.03 -20.95 -19.48
N LEU A 57 -3.82 -20.80 -20.02
CA LEU A 57 -2.63 -20.46 -19.22
C LEU A 57 -2.84 -19.18 -18.41
N VAL A 58 -3.39 -18.13 -19.03
CA VAL A 58 -3.70 -16.88 -18.32
C VAL A 58 -4.73 -17.11 -17.21
N ARG A 59 -5.76 -17.92 -17.43
CA ARG A 59 -6.72 -18.29 -16.37
C ARG A 59 -6.02 -18.98 -15.19
N LEU A 60 -5.05 -19.86 -15.46
CA LEU A 60 -4.30 -20.53 -14.40
C LEU A 60 -3.40 -19.53 -13.64
N VAL A 61 -2.65 -18.70 -14.36
CA VAL A 61 -1.77 -17.65 -13.78
C VAL A 61 -2.54 -16.64 -12.91
N MET A 62 -3.78 -16.33 -13.28
CA MET A 62 -4.63 -15.39 -12.53
C MET A 62 -5.31 -16.00 -11.30
N ARG A 63 -5.31 -17.33 -11.15
CA ARG A 63 -5.91 -18.02 -9.99
C ARG A 63 -4.89 -18.18 -8.86
N SER A 64 -5.39 -18.33 -7.64
CA SER A 64 -4.54 -18.62 -6.49
C SER A 64 -4.01 -20.06 -6.54
N GLY A 65 -2.71 -20.22 -6.31
CA GLY A 65 -2.03 -21.52 -6.26
C GLY A 65 -1.54 -21.99 -7.63
N GLU A 66 -0.78 -23.09 -7.63
CA GLU A 66 -0.14 -23.64 -8.83
C GLU A 66 -0.66 -25.03 -9.22
N LEU A 67 -1.58 -25.61 -8.43
CA LEU A 67 -2.12 -26.95 -8.64
C LEU A 67 -3.60 -26.87 -9.05
N PHE A 68 -3.95 -27.45 -10.19
CA PHE A 68 -5.28 -27.32 -10.80
C PHE A 68 -5.85 -28.67 -11.22
N ARG A 69 -7.07 -28.96 -10.75
CA ARG A 69 -7.85 -30.14 -11.17
C ARG A 69 -8.65 -29.81 -12.41
N LEU A 70 -8.58 -30.65 -13.44
CA LEU A 70 -9.32 -30.49 -14.70
C LEU A 70 -10.83 -30.39 -14.44
N SER A 71 -11.38 -31.19 -13.52
CA SER A 71 -12.80 -31.11 -13.12
C SER A 71 -13.24 -29.74 -12.56
N LYS A 72 -12.30 -28.85 -12.23
CA LYS A 72 -12.51 -27.50 -11.70
C LYS A 72 -12.18 -26.39 -12.70
N LEU A 73 -11.89 -26.74 -13.94
CA LEU A 73 -11.69 -25.83 -15.06
C LEU A 73 -12.94 -25.90 -15.94
N ASN A 74 -13.59 -24.75 -16.16
CA ASN A 74 -14.79 -24.63 -17.00
C ASN A 74 -14.79 -23.24 -17.64
N TYR A 75 -14.32 -23.17 -18.87
CA TYR A 75 -14.06 -21.99 -19.66
C TYR A 75 -14.60 -22.18 -21.07
N PRO A 76 -15.94 -22.08 -21.27
CA PRO A 76 -16.55 -22.29 -22.57
C PRO A 76 -16.04 -21.31 -23.64
N GLU A 77 -15.49 -20.16 -23.24
CA GLU A 77 -14.89 -19.18 -24.14
C GLU A 77 -13.65 -19.68 -24.90
N LEU A 78 -13.03 -20.79 -24.49
CA LEU A 78 -11.85 -21.35 -25.16
C LEU A 78 -12.19 -21.94 -26.55
N GLY A 79 -13.45 -22.33 -26.77
CA GLY A 79 -13.90 -22.95 -28.03
C GLY A 79 -13.44 -24.40 -28.26
N VAL A 80 -12.64 -24.95 -27.35
CA VAL A 80 -12.17 -26.35 -27.31
C VAL A 80 -12.25 -26.88 -25.87
N PRO A 81 -12.29 -28.20 -25.64
CA PRO A 81 -12.20 -28.76 -24.30
C PRO A 81 -10.91 -28.33 -23.58
N GLU A 82 -10.99 -28.03 -22.29
CA GLU A 82 -9.84 -27.60 -21.48
C GLU A 82 -8.71 -28.64 -21.49
N SER A 83 -9.05 -29.93 -21.61
CA SER A 83 -8.07 -31.01 -21.72
C SER A 83 -7.16 -30.86 -22.95
N GLU A 84 -7.70 -30.43 -24.08
CA GLU A 84 -6.94 -30.24 -25.32
C GLU A 84 -5.96 -29.06 -25.17
N ALA A 85 -6.42 -27.96 -24.58
CA ALA A 85 -5.56 -26.82 -24.27
C ALA A 85 -4.48 -27.18 -23.23
N LEU A 86 -4.80 -28.00 -22.21
CA LEU A 86 -3.81 -28.52 -21.26
C LEU A 86 -2.76 -29.42 -21.92
N ASP A 87 -3.16 -30.27 -22.88
CA ASP A 87 -2.22 -31.14 -23.59
C ASP A 87 -1.17 -30.32 -24.37
N GLU A 88 -1.59 -29.22 -24.99
CA GLU A 88 -0.68 -28.28 -25.65
C GLU A 88 0.26 -27.59 -24.65
N LEU A 89 -0.28 -27.14 -23.50
CA LEU A 89 0.52 -26.51 -22.44
C LEU A 89 1.55 -27.48 -21.85
N ALA A 90 1.17 -28.74 -21.63
CA ALA A 90 2.07 -29.78 -21.15
C ALA A 90 3.17 -30.11 -22.17
N ALA A 91 2.83 -30.17 -23.46
CA ALA A 91 3.78 -30.46 -24.53
C ALA A 91 4.91 -29.43 -24.65
N ASP A 92 4.66 -28.15 -24.34
CA ASP A 92 5.68 -27.09 -24.31
C ASP A 92 6.24 -26.80 -22.89
N GLY A 93 5.78 -27.55 -21.88
CA GLY A 93 6.28 -27.52 -20.50
C GLY A 93 5.77 -26.34 -19.67
N TRP A 94 4.62 -25.76 -20.01
CA TRP A 94 3.94 -24.76 -19.18
C TRP A 94 3.21 -25.39 -17.99
N THR A 95 2.81 -26.65 -18.14
CA THR A 95 2.20 -27.45 -17.09
C THR A 95 2.86 -28.82 -16.99
N GLU A 96 2.91 -29.38 -15.79
CA GLU A 96 3.27 -30.77 -15.54
C GLU A 96 2.02 -31.58 -15.21
N ASP A 97 1.83 -32.68 -15.93
CA ASP A 97 0.77 -33.63 -15.66
C ASP A 97 1.13 -34.57 -14.53
N ASP A 98 0.15 -34.85 -13.66
CA ASP A 98 0.27 -35.79 -12.54
C ASP A 98 1.50 -35.51 -11.64
N PRO A 99 1.62 -34.28 -11.10
CA PRO A 99 2.76 -33.87 -10.29
C PRO A 99 2.86 -34.67 -9.00
N GLU A 100 4.08 -34.75 -8.44
CA GLU A 100 4.26 -35.26 -7.08
C GLU A 100 3.73 -34.27 -6.04
N LEU A 101 2.95 -34.77 -5.09
CA LEU A 101 2.31 -33.99 -4.04
C LEU A 101 2.72 -34.47 -2.66
N ALA A 102 3.03 -33.52 -1.80
CA ALA A 102 2.99 -33.75 -0.36
C ALA A 102 1.53 -33.93 0.11
N ILE A 103 1.36 -34.59 1.26
CA ILE A 103 0.02 -34.93 1.74
C ILE A 103 -0.82 -33.70 2.07
N ASP A 104 -0.23 -32.63 2.59
CA ASP A 104 -0.94 -31.39 2.90
C ASP A 104 -1.43 -30.65 1.64
N GLU A 105 -0.71 -30.76 0.52
CA GLU A 105 -1.13 -30.24 -0.79
C GLU A 105 -2.34 -31.02 -1.32
N LEU A 106 -2.29 -32.36 -1.24
CA LEU A 106 -3.43 -33.22 -1.58
C LEU A 106 -4.67 -32.86 -0.74
N PHE A 107 -4.48 -32.68 0.57
CA PHE A 107 -5.57 -32.24 1.44
C PHE A 107 -6.09 -30.86 1.04
N ARG A 108 -5.28 -29.92 0.57
CA ARG A 108 -5.79 -28.62 0.08
C ARG A 108 -6.67 -28.77 -1.16
N LEU A 109 -6.37 -29.73 -2.04
CA LEU A 109 -7.06 -29.96 -3.31
C LEU A 109 -8.38 -30.76 -3.20
N LEU A 110 -8.48 -31.66 -2.23
CA LEU A 110 -9.60 -32.58 -2.10
C LEU A 110 -10.65 -32.12 -1.10
N THR A 111 -11.92 -32.44 -1.33
CA THR A 111 -12.97 -32.32 -0.31
C THR A 111 -12.79 -33.37 0.78
N VAL A 112 -13.54 -33.25 1.89
CA VAL A 112 -13.48 -34.23 2.99
C VAL A 112 -13.83 -35.64 2.50
N ALA A 113 -14.86 -35.75 1.66
CA ALA A 113 -15.31 -37.03 1.12
C ALA A 113 -14.25 -37.65 0.21
N GLU A 114 -13.65 -36.84 -0.67
CA GLU A 114 -12.57 -37.29 -1.55
C GLU A 114 -11.32 -37.71 -0.76
N CYS A 115 -10.92 -36.95 0.27
CA CYS A 115 -9.81 -37.34 1.15
C CYS A 115 -10.04 -38.71 1.78
N ARG A 116 -11.27 -39.00 2.23
CA ARG A 116 -11.60 -40.31 2.82
C ARG A 116 -11.50 -41.45 1.82
N HIS A 117 -11.83 -41.18 0.57
CA HIS A 117 -11.80 -42.18 -0.48
C HIS A 117 -10.37 -42.42 -0.95
N ALA A 118 -9.66 -41.36 -1.34
CA ALA A 118 -8.27 -41.42 -1.79
C ALA A 118 -7.34 -42.02 -0.73
N LEU A 119 -7.48 -41.59 0.53
CA LEU A 119 -6.60 -42.01 1.62
C LEU A 119 -7.18 -43.14 2.48
N ALA A 120 -8.19 -43.87 1.99
CA ALA A 120 -8.85 -44.93 2.76
C ALA A 120 -7.87 -45.93 3.41
N PRO A 121 -6.80 -46.42 2.71
CA PRO A 121 -5.83 -47.32 3.32
C PRO A 121 -5.05 -46.68 4.47
N ILE A 122 -4.60 -45.44 4.30
CA ILE A 122 -3.78 -44.71 5.29
C ILE A 122 -4.62 -44.35 6.52
N LEU A 123 -5.87 -43.92 6.30
CA LEU A 123 -6.78 -43.55 7.38
C LEU A 123 -7.23 -44.76 8.20
N ALA A 124 -7.23 -45.97 7.62
CA ALA A 124 -7.50 -47.20 8.35
C ALA A 124 -6.41 -47.47 9.40
N ASP A 125 -5.14 -47.18 9.06
CA ASP A 125 -4.00 -47.34 9.96
C ASP A 125 -3.97 -46.27 11.08
N CYS A 126 -4.52 -45.07 10.84
CA CYS A 126 -4.63 -44.01 11.85
C CYS A 126 -5.72 -44.25 12.92
N GLY A 127 -6.60 -45.25 12.76
CA GLY A 127 -7.68 -45.53 13.73
C GLY A 127 -8.71 -44.41 13.91
N LEU A 128 -8.83 -43.51 12.95
CA LEU A 128 -9.66 -42.31 13.03
C LEU A 128 -11.17 -42.61 12.98
N PRO A 129 -12.02 -41.88 13.73
CA PRO A 129 -13.47 -41.99 13.61
C PRO A 129 -13.95 -41.64 12.19
N ARG A 130 -15.01 -42.32 11.72
CA ARG A 130 -15.66 -42.02 10.42
C ARG A 130 -16.13 -40.55 10.28
N ALA A 131 -16.31 -39.84 11.40
CA ALA A 131 -16.72 -38.43 11.43
C ALA A 131 -15.57 -37.45 11.68
N ALA A 132 -14.29 -37.89 11.63
CA ALA A 132 -13.13 -37.03 11.88
C ALA A 132 -13.11 -35.82 10.94
N SER A 133 -12.79 -34.63 11.47
CA SER A 133 -12.67 -33.44 10.62
C SER A 133 -11.50 -33.56 9.65
N LYS A 134 -11.54 -32.83 8.53
CA LYS A 134 -10.44 -32.76 7.56
C LYS A 134 -9.11 -32.34 8.20
N LYS A 135 -9.16 -31.44 9.19
CA LYS A 135 -8.00 -31.00 9.95
C LYS A 135 -7.43 -32.11 10.84
N ALA A 136 -8.28 -32.89 11.50
CA ALA A 136 -7.85 -34.03 12.31
C ALA A 136 -7.21 -35.10 11.41
N MET A 137 -7.84 -35.42 10.28
CA MET A 137 -7.28 -36.34 9.29
C MET A 137 -5.90 -35.89 8.79
N LEU A 138 -5.75 -34.61 8.44
CA LEU A 138 -4.48 -34.05 8.01
C LEU A 138 -3.40 -34.15 9.11
N THR A 139 -3.77 -33.88 10.37
CA THR A 139 -2.83 -33.92 11.50
C THR A 139 -2.23 -35.31 11.65
N ASP A 140 -3.08 -36.34 11.72
CA ASP A 140 -2.62 -37.73 11.89
C ASP A 140 -1.86 -38.23 10.65
N CYS A 141 -2.29 -37.83 9.46
CA CYS A 141 -1.59 -38.16 8.22
C CYS A 141 -0.20 -37.52 8.15
N LEU A 142 -0.03 -36.31 8.68
CA LEU A 142 1.28 -35.64 8.76
C LEU A 142 2.21 -36.34 9.76
N GLU A 143 1.68 -36.91 10.85
CA GLU A 143 2.50 -37.69 11.82
C GLU A 143 3.10 -38.95 11.20
N LEU A 144 2.43 -39.55 10.21
CA LEU A 144 2.95 -40.69 9.46
C LEU A 144 4.08 -40.31 8.48
N ALA A 145 4.27 -39.01 8.21
CA ALA A 145 5.27 -38.46 7.30
C ALA A 145 5.42 -39.25 5.98
N PRO A 146 4.33 -39.48 5.23
CA PRO A 146 4.42 -40.24 4.00
C PRO A 146 5.26 -39.49 2.96
N ALA A 147 6.06 -40.23 2.19
CA ALA A 147 6.77 -39.67 1.05
C ALA A 147 5.77 -39.05 0.05
N PRO A 148 6.13 -37.93 -0.62
CA PRO A 148 5.35 -37.40 -1.73
C PRO A 148 5.09 -38.46 -2.79
N ARG A 149 3.91 -38.39 -3.41
CA ARG A 149 3.50 -39.31 -4.49
C ARG A 149 2.74 -38.55 -5.55
N ARG A 150 2.62 -39.13 -6.74
CA ARG A 150 1.79 -38.58 -7.81
C ARG A 150 0.33 -38.55 -7.41
N PHE A 151 -0.45 -37.67 -8.02
CA PHE A 151 -1.87 -37.55 -7.74
C PHE A 151 -2.62 -38.85 -8.00
N THR A 152 -2.29 -39.54 -9.10
CA THR A 152 -2.87 -40.85 -9.44
C THR A 152 -2.45 -41.96 -8.47
N ASP A 153 -1.25 -41.89 -7.88
CA ASP A 153 -0.81 -42.84 -6.84
C ASP A 153 -1.50 -42.59 -5.49
N TRP A 154 -1.85 -41.33 -5.21
CA TRP A 154 -2.65 -40.97 -4.04
C TRP A 154 -4.12 -41.35 -4.19
N TRP A 155 -4.67 -41.29 -5.40
CA TRP A 155 -6.06 -41.63 -5.68
C TRP A 155 -6.20 -42.43 -6.99
N PRO A 156 -5.90 -43.74 -6.98
CA PRO A 156 -5.85 -44.56 -8.20
C PRO A 156 -7.18 -44.67 -8.95
N ASP A 157 -8.30 -44.60 -8.22
CA ASP A 157 -9.66 -44.71 -8.78
C ASP A 157 -10.21 -43.39 -9.34
N THR A 158 -9.40 -42.33 -9.43
CA THR A 158 -9.85 -41.03 -9.94
C THR A 158 -9.86 -40.97 -11.47
N ASP A 159 -10.96 -40.46 -12.03
CA ASP A 159 -11.03 -40.07 -13.46
C ASP A 159 -10.58 -38.60 -13.66
N ASP A 160 -10.20 -37.91 -12.59
CA ASP A 160 -9.79 -36.49 -12.64
C ASP A 160 -8.31 -36.35 -12.96
N ARG A 161 -7.96 -35.29 -13.69
CA ARG A 161 -6.58 -34.94 -14.04
C ARG A 161 -6.11 -33.80 -13.16
N LEU A 162 -4.91 -33.91 -12.62
CA LEU A 162 -4.25 -32.81 -11.91
C LEU A 162 -3.05 -32.33 -12.72
N VAL A 163 -2.93 -31.01 -12.82
CA VAL A 163 -1.78 -30.34 -13.42
C VAL A 163 -1.11 -29.38 -12.45
N ALA A 164 0.20 -29.30 -12.49
CA ALA A 164 0.98 -28.23 -11.87
C ALA A 164 1.32 -27.17 -12.91
N LEU A 165 1.11 -25.89 -12.58
CA LEU A 165 1.51 -24.75 -13.39
C LEU A 165 3.00 -24.46 -13.15
N HIS A 166 3.75 -24.26 -14.22
CA HIS A 166 5.15 -23.85 -14.15
C HIS A 166 5.35 -22.38 -14.51
N HIS A 167 6.57 -21.90 -14.27
CA HIS A 167 7.03 -20.56 -14.64
C HIS A 167 6.31 -19.39 -13.97
N MET A 168 5.62 -19.59 -12.84
CA MET A 168 5.02 -18.50 -12.06
C MET A 168 6.02 -17.40 -11.67
N ALA A 169 7.27 -17.76 -11.37
CA ALA A 169 8.33 -16.79 -11.10
C ALA A 169 8.60 -15.83 -12.28
N LEU A 170 8.44 -16.29 -13.54
CA LEU A 170 8.55 -15.43 -14.72
C LEU A 170 7.37 -14.45 -14.81
N PHE A 171 6.14 -14.95 -14.56
CA PHE A 171 4.95 -14.11 -14.58
C PHE A 171 4.97 -13.06 -13.46
N ASP A 172 5.39 -13.42 -12.25
CA ASP A 172 5.59 -12.46 -11.17
C ASP A 172 6.70 -11.45 -11.49
N ARG A 173 7.80 -11.86 -12.13
CA ARG A 173 8.81 -10.92 -12.62
C ARG A 173 8.21 -9.91 -13.61
N ILE A 174 7.43 -10.37 -14.58
CA ILE A 174 6.80 -9.49 -15.59
C ILE A 174 5.81 -8.53 -14.92
N ARG A 175 4.97 -9.05 -14.03
CA ARG A 175 4.03 -8.26 -13.24
C ARG A 175 4.73 -7.19 -12.43
N LEU A 176 5.84 -7.54 -11.76
CA LEU A 176 6.68 -6.61 -11.02
C LEU A 176 7.29 -5.55 -11.94
N MET A 177 7.85 -5.93 -13.08
CA MET A 177 8.49 -5.00 -14.01
C MET A 177 7.48 -4.03 -14.62
N PHE A 178 6.26 -4.50 -14.89
CA PHE A 178 5.18 -3.66 -15.38
C PHE A 178 4.66 -2.71 -14.30
N PHE A 179 4.14 -3.21 -13.18
CA PHE A 179 3.50 -2.39 -12.14
C PHE A 179 4.48 -1.72 -11.17
N GLY A 180 5.77 -2.05 -11.23
CA GLY A 180 6.77 -1.63 -10.25
C GLY A 180 6.52 -2.16 -8.84
N ASN A 181 5.52 -3.04 -8.67
CA ASN A 181 5.17 -3.67 -7.41
C ASN A 181 4.40 -4.98 -7.62
N LEU A 182 4.29 -5.79 -6.56
CA LEU A 182 3.55 -7.06 -6.56
C LEU A 182 2.23 -7.00 -5.77
N ARG A 183 1.77 -5.80 -5.38
CA ARG A 183 0.43 -5.65 -4.77
C ARG A 183 -0.65 -5.56 -5.84
N GLN A 184 -0.33 -4.99 -6.99
CA GLN A 184 -1.22 -4.98 -8.14
C GLN A 184 -1.23 -6.34 -8.84
N SER A 185 -2.40 -6.83 -9.19
CA SER A 185 -2.62 -8.10 -9.87
C SER A 185 -2.86 -7.88 -11.37
N TRP A 186 -2.93 -8.98 -12.11
CA TRP A 186 -3.32 -8.97 -13.53
C TRP A 186 -4.73 -8.42 -13.79
N SER A 187 -5.63 -8.45 -12.79
CA SER A 187 -7.00 -7.92 -12.90
C SER A 187 -7.08 -6.41 -12.69
N ASP A 188 -6.09 -5.78 -12.05
CA ASP A 188 -6.10 -4.32 -11.83
C ASP A 188 -5.99 -3.53 -13.14
N PHE A 189 -5.53 -4.19 -14.21
CA PHE A 189 -5.54 -3.65 -15.56
C PHE A 189 -6.97 -3.42 -16.08
N VAL A 190 -7.98 -4.14 -15.59
CA VAL A 190 -9.38 -4.12 -16.08
C VAL A 190 -10.19 -2.94 -15.51
N LEU A 191 -9.75 -2.35 -14.39
CA LEU A 191 -10.53 -1.33 -13.66
C LEU A 191 -10.79 -0.03 -14.45
N VAL A 192 -9.99 0.23 -15.50
CA VAL A 192 -10.15 1.40 -16.37
C VAL A 192 -11.40 1.28 -17.25
N GLU A 193 -11.78 0.07 -17.63
CA GLU A 193 -12.88 -0.16 -18.58
C GLU A 193 -14.26 -0.01 -18.02
N LEU A 194 -14.39 -0.26 -16.72
CA LEU A 194 -15.65 -0.06 -16.01
C LEU A 194 -16.03 1.43 -15.93
N GLY A 195 -15.19 2.34 -16.45
CA GLY A 195 -15.40 3.79 -16.43
C GLY A 195 -15.31 4.38 -15.02
N HIS A 196 -14.91 3.59 -14.02
CA HIS A 196 -14.79 4.03 -12.63
C HIS A 196 -13.59 4.94 -12.40
N HIS A 197 -12.52 4.80 -13.20
CA HIS A 197 -11.29 5.56 -13.04
C HIS A 197 -10.83 6.18 -14.35
N GLN A 198 -10.64 7.50 -14.35
CA GLN A 198 -9.88 8.22 -15.37
C GLN A 198 -8.50 8.54 -14.80
N TYR A 199 -7.43 8.44 -15.59
CA TYR A 199 -6.05 8.69 -15.16
C TYR A 199 -5.42 9.83 -15.95
N GLU A 200 -4.48 10.55 -15.33
CA GLU A 200 -3.74 11.61 -16.01
C GLU A 200 -2.86 11.02 -17.13
N THR A 201 -2.78 11.73 -18.25
CA THR A 201 -1.95 11.32 -19.37
C THR A 201 -0.55 11.91 -19.20
N VAL A 202 0.37 11.08 -18.71
CA VAL A 202 1.79 11.43 -18.58
C VAL A 202 2.58 10.88 -19.77
N PRO A 203 3.44 11.67 -20.43
CA PRO A 203 4.25 11.17 -21.54
C PRO A 203 5.30 10.17 -21.02
N PHE A 204 5.41 9.03 -21.71
CA PHE A 204 6.43 8.02 -21.40
C PHE A 204 7.68 8.20 -22.25
N THR A 205 8.82 8.01 -21.60
CA THR A 205 10.16 7.99 -22.20
C THR A 205 10.76 6.58 -22.04
N PRO A 206 11.87 6.24 -22.71
CA PRO A 206 12.58 4.98 -22.42
C PRO A 206 12.97 4.81 -20.94
N ASP A 207 13.14 5.92 -20.22
CA ASP A 207 13.46 5.94 -18.78
C ASP A 207 12.21 5.81 -17.88
N SER A 208 11.01 5.78 -18.47
CA SER A 208 9.73 5.52 -17.79
C SER A 208 9.59 4.03 -17.47
N ARG A 209 10.47 3.55 -16.59
CA ARG A 209 10.48 2.17 -16.09
C ARG A 209 10.75 2.11 -14.60
N ALA A 210 10.13 1.16 -13.91
CA ALA A 210 10.28 1.00 -12.47
C ALA A 210 11.70 0.55 -12.07
N PHE A 211 12.33 -0.26 -12.92
CA PHE A 211 13.66 -0.84 -12.70
C PHE A 211 14.58 -0.52 -13.87
N GLN A 212 15.83 -0.18 -13.55
CA GLN A 212 16.86 0.15 -14.54
C GLN A 212 17.85 -1.00 -14.77
N GLN A 213 17.91 -1.96 -13.85
CA GLN A 213 18.86 -3.07 -13.82
C GLN A 213 18.15 -4.34 -13.34
N ARG A 214 18.59 -5.50 -13.81
CA ARG A 214 17.99 -6.79 -13.48
C ARG A 214 18.16 -7.09 -11.99
N GLU A 215 19.32 -6.78 -11.44
CA GLU A 215 19.69 -7.01 -10.05
C GLU A 215 18.72 -6.31 -9.10
N ALA A 216 18.18 -5.15 -9.50
CA ALA A 216 17.16 -4.44 -8.73
C ALA A 216 15.82 -5.20 -8.69
N VAL A 217 15.45 -5.87 -9.79
CA VAL A 217 14.27 -6.75 -9.86
C VAL A 217 14.49 -7.98 -8.99
N ASP A 218 15.66 -8.61 -9.10
CA ASP A 218 16.02 -9.81 -8.33
C ASP A 218 16.02 -9.54 -6.83
N ARG A 219 16.60 -8.41 -6.42
CA ARG A 219 16.61 -7.96 -5.02
C ARG A 219 15.21 -7.67 -4.50
N TYR A 220 14.34 -7.10 -5.31
CA TYR A 220 12.93 -6.92 -4.94
C TYR A 220 12.25 -8.27 -4.71
N LEU A 221 12.41 -9.22 -5.64
CA LEU A 221 11.81 -10.55 -5.57
C LEU A 221 12.32 -11.33 -4.35
N LEU A 222 13.62 -11.25 -4.04
CA LEU A 222 14.20 -11.84 -2.84
C LEU A 222 13.56 -11.28 -1.56
N MET A 223 13.45 -9.95 -1.45
CA MET A 223 12.77 -9.33 -0.31
C MET A 223 11.29 -9.70 -0.22
N GLN A 224 10.62 -9.90 -1.37
CA GLN A 224 9.25 -10.39 -1.38
C GLN A 224 9.17 -11.82 -0.85
N ALA A 225 10.05 -12.72 -1.28
CA ALA A 225 10.09 -14.09 -0.80
C ALA A 225 10.33 -14.16 0.72
N CYS A 226 11.26 -13.35 1.25
CA CYS A 226 11.46 -13.23 2.71
C CYS A 226 10.19 -12.75 3.43
N ARG A 227 9.48 -11.78 2.85
CA ARG A 227 8.21 -11.28 3.42
C ARG A 227 7.13 -12.37 3.43
N ASP A 228 7.00 -13.12 2.34
CA ASP A 228 5.97 -14.14 2.19
C ASP A 228 6.23 -15.32 3.15
N ARG A 229 7.50 -15.70 3.34
CA ARG A 229 7.94 -16.65 4.39
C ARG A 229 7.58 -16.17 5.80
N LEU A 230 7.84 -14.89 6.09
CA LEU A 230 7.54 -14.26 7.37
C LEU A 230 6.02 -14.20 7.64
N GLU A 231 5.22 -13.93 6.61
CA GLU A 231 3.74 -13.96 6.70
C GLU A 231 3.19 -15.39 6.78
N GLY A 232 3.90 -16.35 6.18
CA GLY A 232 3.65 -17.80 6.28
C GLY A 232 3.97 -18.40 7.65
N GLY A 233 4.56 -17.63 8.56
CA GLY A 233 4.84 -18.02 9.94
C GLY A 233 6.20 -18.69 10.16
N GLU A 234 7.09 -18.66 9.16
CA GLU A 234 8.47 -19.14 9.33
C GLU A 234 9.21 -18.26 10.37
N PRO A 235 10.04 -18.86 11.26
CA PRO A 235 10.73 -18.10 12.29
C PRO A 235 11.61 -16.97 11.72
N PRO A 236 11.58 -15.75 12.29
CA PRO A 236 12.44 -14.63 11.89
C PRO A 236 13.93 -14.97 11.82
N ALA A 237 14.41 -15.84 12.71
CA ALA A 237 15.81 -16.26 12.77
C ALA A 237 16.24 -17.06 11.52
N ASP A 238 15.34 -17.81 10.91
CA ASP A 238 15.61 -18.61 9.70
C ASP A 238 15.56 -17.75 8.43
N ILE A 239 14.80 -16.65 8.47
CA ILE A 239 14.67 -15.69 7.36
C ILE A 239 15.80 -14.66 7.36
N TRP A 240 16.31 -14.29 8.55
CA TRP A 240 17.34 -13.25 8.72
C TRP A 240 18.55 -13.39 7.78
N PRO A 241 19.15 -14.59 7.58
CA PRO A 241 20.31 -14.76 6.72
C PRO A 241 20.04 -14.49 5.23
N ASP A 242 18.78 -14.62 4.80
CA ASP A 242 18.37 -14.47 3.40
C ASP A 242 18.02 -13.03 3.03
N ILE A 243 17.97 -12.14 4.01
CA ILE A 243 17.70 -10.72 3.76
C ILE A 243 18.91 -10.11 3.06
N PRO A 244 18.72 -9.49 1.88
CA PRO A 244 19.83 -8.90 1.15
C PRO A 244 20.53 -7.81 1.98
N ALA A 245 21.85 -7.80 1.95
CA ALA A 245 22.68 -6.81 2.65
C ALA A 245 22.33 -5.38 2.22
N ARG A 246 22.46 -4.39 3.12
CA ARG A 246 22.18 -2.97 2.87
C ARG A 246 22.78 -2.47 1.56
N ASP A 247 22.00 -1.69 0.81
CA ASP A 247 22.42 -1.08 -0.45
C ASP A 247 21.83 0.33 -0.58
N ASP A 248 22.65 1.34 -0.30
CA ASP A 248 22.25 2.75 -0.35
C ASP A 248 22.21 3.32 -1.79
N SER A 249 22.59 2.54 -2.82
CA SER A 249 22.55 3.00 -4.22
C SER A 249 21.12 3.14 -4.78
N ASN A 250 20.15 2.43 -4.17
CA ASN A 250 18.74 2.49 -4.55
C ASN A 250 17.87 2.76 -3.30
N PRO A 251 17.61 4.05 -2.97
CA PRO A 251 16.85 4.44 -1.78
C PRO A 251 15.46 3.82 -1.70
N TRP A 252 14.84 3.52 -2.84
CA TRP A 252 13.52 2.88 -2.88
C TRP A 252 13.56 1.42 -2.44
N LEU A 253 14.53 0.65 -2.93
CA LEU A 253 14.72 -0.74 -2.49
C LEU A 253 15.20 -0.79 -1.04
N GLU A 254 16.03 0.15 -0.61
CA GLU A 254 16.45 0.23 0.79
C GLU A 254 15.27 0.57 1.72
N SER A 255 14.39 1.49 1.32
CA SER A 255 13.13 1.74 2.05
C SER A 255 12.23 0.49 2.10
N ARG A 256 12.23 -0.35 1.05
CA ARG A 256 11.52 -1.64 1.05
C ARG A 256 12.16 -2.62 2.03
N ARG A 257 13.49 -2.76 2.01
CA ARG A 257 14.26 -3.59 2.95
C ARG A 257 13.99 -3.17 4.39
N GLY A 258 13.97 -1.85 4.64
CA GLY A 258 13.66 -1.30 5.94
C GLY A 258 12.29 -1.67 6.47
N ARG A 259 11.26 -1.69 5.62
CA ARG A 259 9.92 -2.17 5.99
C ARG A 259 9.90 -3.67 6.31
N LEU A 260 10.63 -4.48 5.55
CA LEU A 260 10.79 -5.91 5.84
C LEU A 260 11.45 -6.12 7.20
N LEU A 261 12.57 -5.45 7.46
CA LEU A 261 13.26 -5.50 8.76
C LEU A 261 12.41 -5.00 9.92
N MET A 262 11.59 -3.98 9.68
CA MET A 262 10.66 -3.45 10.68
C MET A 262 9.67 -4.53 11.14
N GLU A 263 9.08 -5.27 10.20
CA GLU A 263 8.13 -6.33 10.50
C GLU A 263 8.83 -7.59 11.06
N LEU A 264 10.00 -7.94 10.52
CA LEU A 264 10.82 -9.03 11.05
C LEU A 264 11.15 -8.80 12.53
N GLY A 265 11.63 -7.60 12.88
CA GLY A 265 11.93 -7.26 14.27
C GLY A 265 10.68 -7.27 15.17
N ARG A 266 9.50 -6.90 14.63
CA ARG A 266 8.23 -7.02 15.37
C ARG A 266 7.87 -8.48 15.65
N GLN A 267 8.06 -9.36 14.68
CA GLN A 267 7.79 -10.78 14.88
C GLN A 267 8.81 -11.42 15.83
N ALA A 268 10.10 -11.10 15.69
CA ALA A 268 11.15 -11.57 16.59
C ALA A 268 10.87 -11.16 18.05
N ASP A 269 10.48 -9.89 18.28
CA ASP A 269 10.13 -9.41 19.62
C ASP A 269 8.90 -10.13 20.20
N ARG A 270 7.87 -10.40 19.37
CA ARG A 270 6.69 -11.17 19.79
C ARG A 270 7.02 -12.61 20.16
N GLN A 271 8.01 -13.21 19.49
CA GLN A 271 8.47 -14.57 19.74
C GLN A 271 9.51 -14.67 20.86
N GLY A 272 9.92 -13.53 21.44
CA GLY A 272 10.87 -13.46 22.54
C GLY A 272 12.35 -13.39 22.12
N ASP A 273 12.64 -13.32 20.82
CA ASP A 273 14.00 -13.11 20.31
C ASP A 273 14.31 -11.60 20.25
N ALA A 274 14.64 -11.07 21.42
CA ALA A 274 14.85 -9.64 21.57
C ALA A 274 16.15 -9.15 20.92
N GLU A 275 17.21 -9.96 20.85
CA GLU A 275 18.46 -9.53 20.21
C GLU A 275 18.30 -9.44 18.69
N LEU A 276 17.60 -10.39 18.06
CA LEU A 276 17.24 -10.27 16.64
C LEU A 276 16.33 -9.06 16.38
N ALA A 277 15.37 -8.79 17.26
CA ALA A 277 14.51 -7.61 17.14
C ALA A 277 15.30 -6.29 17.19
N LEU A 278 16.27 -6.19 18.13
CA LEU A 278 17.15 -5.03 18.23
C LEU A 278 18.02 -4.88 16.98
N ALA A 279 18.65 -5.97 16.51
CA ALA A 279 19.46 -5.98 15.30
C ALA A 279 18.65 -5.53 14.07
N ALA A 280 17.47 -6.12 13.85
CA ALA A 280 16.59 -5.79 12.75
C ALA A 280 16.14 -4.33 12.77
N TRP A 281 15.71 -3.80 13.92
CA TRP A 281 15.27 -2.41 14.01
C TRP A 281 16.41 -1.40 13.91
N SER A 282 17.62 -1.76 14.38
CA SER A 282 18.80 -0.91 14.21
C SER A 282 19.18 -0.75 12.74
N ASP A 283 19.11 -1.83 11.95
CA ASP A 283 19.48 -1.85 10.54
C ASP A 283 18.32 -1.44 9.61
N SER A 284 17.09 -1.35 10.11
CA SER A 284 15.88 -1.10 9.30
C SER A 284 15.87 0.26 8.61
N GLY A 285 16.40 1.32 9.21
CA GLY A 285 16.23 2.69 8.67
C GLY A 285 14.78 3.21 8.66
N HIS A 286 13.76 2.35 8.86
CA HIS A 286 12.35 2.75 8.89
C HIS A 286 12.08 3.76 10.02
N ARG A 287 11.21 4.75 9.76
CA ARG A 287 10.91 5.86 10.68
C ARG A 287 10.48 5.43 12.09
N GLU A 288 9.79 4.29 12.21
CA GLU A 288 9.33 3.77 13.50
C GLU A 288 10.37 2.87 14.20
N ALA A 289 11.35 2.36 13.46
CA ALA A 289 12.23 1.31 13.95
C ALA A 289 13.08 1.79 15.11
N ARG A 290 13.65 3.01 15.02
CA ARG A 290 14.51 3.56 16.08
C ARG A 290 13.75 3.79 17.39
N LEU A 291 12.51 4.27 17.36
CA LEU A 291 11.69 4.36 18.58
C LEU A 291 11.35 2.99 19.18
N ARG A 292 11.11 1.96 18.36
CA ARG A 292 10.87 0.60 18.85
C ARG A 292 12.12 -0.02 19.46
N HIS A 293 13.25 0.14 18.79
CA HIS A 293 14.58 -0.23 19.26
C HIS A 293 14.82 0.35 20.66
N LEU A 294 14.65 1.66 20.82
CA LEU A 294 14.82 2.35 22.09
C LEU A 294 13.87 1.88 23.20
N ARG A 295 12.60 1.62 22.87
CA ARG A 295 11.61 1.11 23.84
C ARG A 295 11.91 -0.32 24.28
N LEU A 296 12.46 -1.15 23.39
CA LEU A 296 12.89 -2.50 23.74
C LEU A 296 14.11 -2.48 24.66
N LEU A 297 15.11 -1.65 24.37
CA LEU A 297 16.25 -1.42 25.27
C LEU A 297 15.79 -0.92 26.66
N GLU A 298 14.85 0.04 26.71
CA GLU A 298 14.23 0.50 27.96
C GLU A 298 13.59 -0.65 28.73
N ARG A 299 12.81 -1.51 28.05
CA ARG A 299 12.15 -2.67 28.66
C ARG A 299 13.13 -3.74 29.17
N GLN A 300 14.27 -3.92 28.50
CA GLN A 300 15.33 -4.84 28.91
C GLN A 300 16.24 -4.28 30.03
N GLY A 301 16.04 -3.04 30.45
CA GLY A 301 16.90 -2.38 31.45
C GLY A 301 18.24 -1.90 30.90
N ARG A 302 18.45 -1.93 29.57
CA ARG A 302 19.63 -1.40 28.86
C ARG A 302 19.52 0.14 28.72
N HIS A 303 19.33 0.81 29.86
CA HIS A 303 18.95 2.23 29.89
C HIS A 303 20.06 3.16 29.36
N GLN A 304 21.32 2.87 29.65
CA GLN A 304 22.45 3.69 29.20
C GLN A 304 22.57 3.66 27.67
N GLU A 305 22.50 2.48 27.08
CA GLU A 305 22.50 2.32 25.62
C GLU A 305 21.31 3.02 24.96
N ALA A 306 20.10 2.86 25.52
CA ALA A 306 18.92 3.57 25.05
C ALA A 306 19.11 5.11 25.12
N TRP A 307 19.74 5.60 26.19
CA TRP A 307 20.02 7.02 26.37
C TRP A 307 20.99 7.56 25.31
N ASP A 308 22.10 6.86 25.08
CA ASP A 308 23.14 7.29 24.12
C ASP A 308 22.60 7.33 22.68
N ILE A 309 21.79 6.34 22.30
CA ILE A 309 21.11 6.32 21.01
C ILE A 309 20.07 7.44 20.93
N ALA A 310 19.27 7.65 21.99
CA ALA A 310 18.24 8.68 22.00
C ALA A 310 18.84 10.10 21.92
N LEU A 311 19.99 10.33 22.56
CA LEU A 311 20.72 11.59 22.50
C LEU A 311 21.18 11.90 21.06
N SER A 312 21.76 10.90 20.39
CA SER A 312 22.15 11.03 18.97
C SER A 312 20.92 11.25 18.07
N ALA A 313 19.83 10.54 18.35
CA ALA A 313 18.58 10.65 17.60
C ALA A 313 17.87 12.00 17.75
N GLN A 314 18.09 12.71 18.86
CA GLN A 314 17.51 14.02 19.09
C GLN A 314 18.11 15.10 18.18
N ALA A 315 19.38 14.98 17.80
CA ALA A 315 20.04 15.90 16.88
C ALA A 315 19.50 15.78 15.46
N GLU A 316 19.14 14.56 15.05
CA GLU A 316 18.65 14.24 13.70
C GLU A 316 17.43 13.28 13.78
N PRO A 317 16.24 13.79 14.15
CA PRO A 317 15.02 13.00 14.13
C PRO A 317 14.60 12.67 12.69
N ARG A 318 14.10 11.46 12.44
CA ARG A 318 13.61 10.99 11.13
C ARG A 318 12.20 11.52 10.78
N GLY A 319 11.65 12.41 11.60
CA GLY A 319 10.33 13.01 11.41
C GLY A 319 9.69 13.48 12.71
N ASP A 320 8.60 14.24 12.59
CA ASP A 320 7.91 14.86 13.75
C ASP A 320 7.41 13.81 14.76
N GLY A 321 6.91 12.68 14.28
CA GLY A 321 6.43 11.58 15.14
C GLY A 321 7.55 10.97 15.99
N GLU A 322 8.76 10.89 15.43
CA GLU A 322 9.92 10.44 16.18
C GLU A 322 10.36 11.48 17.20
N ALA A 323 10.47 12.75 16.80
CA ALA A 323 10.86 13.83 17.70
C ALA A 323 9.96 13.88 18.96
N GLN A 324 8.65 13.77 18.79
CA GLN A 324 7.70 13.71 19.91
C GLN A 324 7.88 12.45 20.77
N GLY A 325 8.13 11.30 20.14
CA GLY A 325 8.39 10.05 20.85
C GLY A 325 9.67 10.09 21.68
N LEU A 326 10.73 10.70 21.14
CA LEU A 326 12.01 10.93 21.81
C LEU A 326 11.83 11.86 23.01
N GLU A 327 11.07 12.96 22.89
CA GLU A 327 10.78 13.87 24.01
C GLU A 327 10.22 13.11 25.23
N ARG A 328 9.26 12.22 24.99
CA ARG A 328 8.61 11.41 26.04
C ARG A 328 9.56 10.35 26.61
N LEU A 329 10.34 9.68 25.74
CA LEU A 329 11.26 8.61 26.09
C LEU A 329 12.44 9.14 26.91
N MET A 330 13.13 10.18 26.42
CA MET A 330 14.34 10.71 27.07
C MET A 330 14.05 11.18 28.49
N ARG A 331 12.88 11.77 28.77
CA ARG A 331 12.50 12.13 30.15
C ARG A 331 12.44 10.93 31.11
N ARG A 332 11.98 9.77 30.62
CA ARG A 332 11.94 8.55 31.42
C ARG A 332 13.34 7.98 31.61
N LEU A 333 14.12 7.93 30.52
CA LEU A 333 15.49 7.43 30.53
C LEU A 333 16.42 8.27 31.40
N ALA A 334 16.32 9.61 31.36
CA ALA A 334 17.15 10.52 32.16
C ALA A 334 17.17 10.13 33.64
N ARG A 335 15.99 9.80 34.21
CA ARG A 335 15.85 9.34 35.59
C ARG A 335 16.48 7.97 35.85
N LYS A 336 16.56 7.12 34.83
CA LYS A 336 17.13 5.77 34.90
C LYS A 336 18.66 5.76 34.78
N VAL A 337 19.25 6.80 34.18
CA VAL A 337 20.69 6.94 33.96
C VAL A 337 21.33 8.09 34.75
N ASP A 338 20.60 8.66 35.71
CA ASP A 338 21.04 9.80 36.54
C ASP A 338 21.51 11.03 35.74
N GLN A 339 20.79 11.33 34.67
CA GLN A 339 21.02 12.50 33.81
C GLN A 339 19.93 13.55 33.99
N ALA A 340 20.25 14.80 33.66
CA ALA A 340 19.25 15.87 33.64
C ALA A 340 18.23 15.63 32.51
N PRO A 341 16.91 15.68 32.79
CA PRO A 341 15.90 15.52 31.75
C PRO A 341 15.94 16.71 30.77
N PRO A 342 15.70 16.50 29.47
CA PRO A 342 15.68 17.58 28.50
C PRO A 342 14.56 18.60 28.81
N GLU A 343 14.79 19.85 28.44
CA GLU A 343 13.82 20.93 28.60
C GLU A 343 12.53 20.64 27.81
N ARG A 344 11.39 21.16 28.31
CA ARG A 344 10.11 20.98 27.64
C ARG A 344 9.92 22.11 26.64
N PRO A 345 9.69 21.82 25.34
CA PRO A 345 9.29 22.87 24.42
C PRO A 345 8.00 23.53 24.93
N LYS A 346 7.94 24.86 24.89
CA LYS A 346 6.72 25.60 25.20
C LYS A 346 5.70 25.31 24.09
N ARG A 347 4.55 24.76 24.47
CA ARG A 347 3.46 24.45 23.55
C ARG A 347 2.37 25.51 23.69
N PRO A 348 1.75 25.96 22.58
CA PRO A 348 0.64 26.89 22.64
C PRO A 348 -0.57 26.24 23.34
N SER A 349 -1.41 27.07 23.97
CA SER A 349 -2.72 26.62 24.46
C SER A 349 -3.65 26.48 23.27
N ILE A 350 -4.23 25.30 23.09
CA ILE A 350 -5.17 25.06 22.00
C ILE A 350 -6.53 25.66 22.41
N PRO A 351 -7.13 26.54 21.60
CA PRO A 351 -8.47 27.07 21.88
C PRO A 351 -9.51 25.95 21.89
N GLU A 352 -10.40 25.97 22.88
CA GLU A 352 -11.46 24.98 23.03
C GLU A 352 -12.84 25.64 22.94
N MET A 353 -13.77 24.95 22.30
CA MET A 353 -15.19 25.23 22.37
C MET A 353 -15.93 24.00 22.90
N HIS A 354 -17.00 24.22 23.65
CA HIS A 354 -17.76 23.14 24.29
C HIS A 354 -19.22 23.27 23.89
N LEU A 355 -19.78 22.24 23.27
CA LEU A 355 -21.18 22.21 22.82
C LEU A 355 -21.96 21.11 23.54
N THR A 356 -23.23 21.40 23.83
CA THR A 356 -24.18 20.44 24.40
C THR A 356 -25.31 20.21 23.41
N LEU A 357 -25.22 19.12 22.64
CA LEU A 357 -26.09 18.84 21.50
C LEU A 357 -27.05 17.69 21.80
N PRO A 358 -28.24 17.63 21.18
CA PRO A 358 -29.08 16.44 21.23
C PRO A 358 -28.32 15.26 20.59
N GLN A 359 -28.42 14.07 21.17
CA GLN A 359 -27.73 12.90 20.63
C GLN A 359 -28.34 12.54 19.25
N PRO A 360 -27.54 12.53 18.16
CA PRO A 360 -28.07 12.19 16.85
C PRO A 360 -28.42 10.70 16.78
N ALA A 361 -29.58 10.38 16.19
CA ALA A 361 -30.02 8.99 16.06
C ALA A 361 -29.22 8.17 15.02
N ALA A 362 -28.65 8.83 14.00
CA ALA A 362 -27.96 8.17 12.89
C ALA A 362 -26.77 8.96 12.30
N ALA A 363 -26.46 10.16 12.83
CA ALA A 363 -25.38 11.01 12.30
C ALA A 363 -24.13 10.92 13.19
N SER A 364 -22.97 11.23 12.61
CA SER A 364 -21.72 11.32 13.36
C SER A 364 -21.67 12.60 14.22
N VAL A 365 -20.74 12.66 15.17
CA VAL A 365 -20.59 13.82 16.06
C VAL A 365 -20.14 15.07 15.30
N GLU A 366 -19.27 14.91 14.32
CA GLU A 366 -18.78 15.97 13.44
C GLU A 366 -19.93 16.57 12.63
N TRP A 367 -20.85 15.73 12.16
CA TRP A 367 -22.02 16.20 11.42
C TRP A 367 -23.00 16.95 12.31
N ALA A 368 -23.19 16.52 13.56
CA ALA A 368 -24.00 17.25 14.54
C ALA A 368 -23.41 18.65 14.85
N VAL A 369 -22.08 18.74 14.99
CA VAL A 369 -21.39 20.04 15.17
C VAL A 369 -21.50 20.91 13.93
N LEU A 370 -21.34 20.32 12.73
CA LEU A 370 -21.54 21.05 11.48
C LEU A 370 -22.94 21.68 11.44
N GLN A 371 -23.99 20.90 11.71
CA GLN A 371 -25.36 21.42 11.70
C GLN A 371 -25.62 22.54 12.71
N ASP A 372 -24.99 22.48 13.88
CA ASP A 372 -25.15 23.49 14.94
C ASP A 372 -24.45 24.81 14.59
N LEU A 373 -23.31 24.73 13.89
CA LEU A 373 -22.48 25.90 13.56
C LEU A 373 -22.77 26.49 12.17
N ASP A 374 -23.37 25.72 11.27
CA ASP A 374 -23.64 26.13 9.90
C ASP A 374 -24.71 27.22 9.83
N SER A 375 -24.43 28.25 9.02
CA SER A 375 -25.38 29.31 8.71
C SER A 375 -25.06 29.93 7.35
N GLU A 376 -26.00 30.69 6.78
CA GLU A 376 -25.75 31.40 5.51
C GLU A 376 -24.57 32.39 5.60
N GLN A 377 -24.34 32.99 6.78
CA GLN A 377 -23.26 33.95 7.00
C GLN A 377 -21.92 33.26 7.33
N THR A 378 -21.97 32.08 7.92
CA THR A 378 -20.80 31.30 8.32
C THR A 378 -20.92 29.84 7.88
N PRO A 379 -20.82 29.56 6.56
CA PRO A 379 -20.98 28.22 6.05
C PRO A 379 -19.88 27.29 6.60
N VAL A 380 -20.27 26.08 7.02
CA VAL A 380 -19.39 25.06 7.58
C VAL A 380 -19.35 23.85 6.66
N CYS A 381 -18.14 23.39 6.36
CA CYS A 381 -17.92 22.22 5.52
C CYS A 381 -17.18 21.14 6.30
N TYR A 382 -17.69 19.90 6.25
CA TYR A 382 -16.92 18.74 6.64
C TYR A 382 -15.93 18.45 5.51
N VAL A 383 -14.64 18.60 5.79
CA VAL A 383 -13.59 18.42 4.78
C VAL A 383 -12.45 17.53 5.26
N GLU A 384 -12.17 17.47 6.56
CA GLU A 384 -11.03 16.75 7.14
C GLU A 384 -9.75 17.01 6.30
N ASN A 385 -9.12 15.95 5.80
CA ASN A 385 -7.90 16.03 5.00
C ASN A 385 -8.16 16.39 3.53
N THR A 386 -9.40 16.49 3.06
CA THR A 386 -9.71 16.52 1.62
C THR A 386 -9.54 17.90 0.98
N LEU A 387 -9.99 18.98 1.62
CA LEU A 387 -9.97 20.32 1.04
C LEU A 387 -8.54 20.82 0.80
N ILE A 388 -7.73 20.86 1.86
CA ILE A 388 -6.36 21.39 1.78
C ILE A 388 -5.48 20.53 0.87
N ASN A 389 -5.60 19.19 0.96
CA ASN A 389 -4.89 18.30 0.03
C ASN A 389 -5.37 18.48 -1.41
N GLY A 390 -6.67 18.73 -1.61
CA GLY A 390 -7.26 19.01 -2.92
C GLY A 390 -6.70 20.30 -3.53
N LEU A 391 -6.69 21.40 -2.77
CA LEU A 391 -6.10 22.68 -3.20
C LEU A 391 -4.60 22.54 -3.53
N PHE A 392 -3.85 21.82 -2.69
CA PHE A 392 -2.45 21.48 -2.96
C PHE A 392 -2.31 20.69 -4.27
N GLY A 393 -3.14 19.66 -4.45
CA GLY A 393 -3.16 18.81 -5.63
C GLY A 393 -3.45 19.57 -6.91
N LEU A 394 -4.40 20.51 -6.87
CA LEU A 394 -4.75 21.37 -8.00
C LEU A 394 -3.61 22.34 -8.34
N LEU A 395 -3.06 23.05 -7.35
CA LEU A 395 -1.99 24.02 -7.60
C LEU A 395 -0.69 23.35 -8.07
N CYS A 396 -0.35 22.21 -7.47
CA CYS A 396 0.90 21.48 -7.72
C CYS A 396 0.75 20.38 -8.77
N TRP A 397 -0.36 20.33 -9.51
CA TRP A 397 -0.62 19.31 -10.53
C TRP A 397 0.55 19.11 -11.52
N PRO A 398 1.18 20.18 -12.06
CA PRO A 398 2.32 20.04 -12.97
C PRO A 398 3.52 19.35 -12.32
N ALA A 399 3.80 19.61 -11.04
CA ALA A 399 4.87 18.96 -10.30
C ALA A 399 4.53 17.49 -10.00
N LEU A 400 3.31 17.23 -9.51
CA LEU A 400 2.84 15.89 -9.15
C LEU A 400 2.86 14.93 -10.33
N PHE A 401 2.50 15.39 -11.53
CA PHE A 401 2.44 14.60 -12.75
C PHE A 401 3.60 14.85 -13.73
N ALA A 402 4.71 15.41 -13.25
CA ALA A 402 5.92 15.59 -14.04
C ALA A 402 6.47 14.22 -14.53
N PRO A 403 6.82 14.08 -15.82
CA PRO A 403 7.26 12.82 -16.43
C PRO A 403 8.71 12.48 -16.08
N LEU A 404 9.02 12.36 -14.79
CA LEU A 404 10.37 12.02 -14.33
C LEU A 404 10.66 10.52 -14.49
N PRO A 405 11.93 10.13 -14.72
CA PRO A 405 12.34 8.73 -14.78
C PRO A 405 11.84 7.91 -13.59
N GLY A 406 11.19 6.78 -13.86
CA GLY A 406 10.63 5.89 -12.83
C GLY A 406 9.49 6.45 -11.97
N ALA A 407 8.99 7.66 -12.23
CA ALA A 407 7.81 8.20 -11.55
C ALA A 407 6.51 7.63 -12.14
N PHE A 408 6.47 7.49 -13.47
CA PHE A 408 5.35 6.94 -14.22
C PHE A 408 5.90 5.99 -15.29
N PHE A 409 5.36 4.77 -15.36
CA PHE A 409 5.85 3.72 -16.27
C PHE A 409 4.74 2.84 -16.84
N HIS A 410 3.48 3.10 -16.48
CA HIS A 410 2.28 2.59 -17.13
C HIS A 410 1.14 3.63 -17.00
N PRO A 411 0.04 3.58 -17.78
CA PRO A 411 -1.01 4.62 -17.71
C PRO A 411 -1.81 4.69 -16.42
N PHE A 412 -1.82 3.64 -15.60
CA PHE A 412 -2.76 3.48 -14.48
C PHE A 412 -2.25 4.05 -13.15
N HIS A 413 -1.55 5.19 -13.18
CA HIS A 413 -1.01 5.82 -11.97
C HIS A 413 -1.97 6.87 -11.40
N ILE A 414 -2.42 6.66 -10.16
CA ILE A 414 -3.15 7.67 -9.35
C ILE A 414 -2.19 8.75 -8.80
N ALA A 415 -0.92 8.39 -8.69
CA ALA A 415 0.18 9.23 -8.20
C ALA A 415 1.50 8.69 -8.75
N PRO A 416 2.56 9.52 -8.78
CA PRO A 416 3.89 9.05 -9.13
C PRO A 416 4.37 7.98 -8.15
N ALA A 417 5.06 6.96 -8.65
CA ALA A 417 5.56 5.85 -7.84
C ALA A 417 6.58 6.27 -6.77
N ASP A 418 7.19 7.45 -6.93
CA ASP A 418 8.12 8.04 -5.99
C ASP A 418 7.48 9.01 -4.97
N LEU A 419 6.14 9.16 -4.94
CA LEU A 419 5.44 10.12 -4.07
C LEU A 419 5.89 10.13 -2.60
N HIS A 420 6.26 8.95 -2.09
CA HIS A 420 6.66 8.76 -0.70
C HIS A 420 8.14 8.43 -0.51
N ARG A 421 8.98 8.76 -1.50
CA ARG A 421 10.44 8.72 -1.38
C ARG A 421 10.96 10.05 -0.83
N GLU A 422 12.08 10.00 -0.11
CA GLU A 422 12.68 11.16 0.54
C GLU A 422 13.13 12.24 -0.47
N ASP A 423 13.53 11.81 -1.66
CA ASP A 423 13.99 12.69 -2.74
C ASP A 423 12.85 13.27 -3.59
N PHE A 424 11.58 12.89 -3.36
CA PHE A 424 10.43 13.25 -4.19
C PHE A 424 10.35 14.73 -4.54
N VAL A 425 10.50 15.59 -3.51
CA VAL A 425 10.44 17.05 -3.65
C VAL A 425 11.70 17.57 -4.33
N SER A 426 12.88 17.12 -3.92
CA SER A 426 14.15 17.58 -4.51
C SER A 426 14.25 17.32 -6.02
N ARG A 427 13.70 16.19 -6.50
CA ARG A 427 13.62 15.85 -7.92
C ARG A 427 12.72 16.79 -8.74
N ARG A 428 11.83 17.52 -8.07
CA ARG A 428 10.82 18.42 -8.65
C ARG A 428 10.93 19.84 -8.09
N GLN A 429 12.07 20.20 -7.50
CA GLN A 429 12.21 21.42 -6.70
C GLN A 429 11.74 22.65 -7.47
N ALA A 430 12.25 22.84 -8.69
CA ALA A 430 11.85 23.97 -9.54
C ALA A 430 10.35 24.01 -9.83
N LEU A 431 9.71 22.86 -10.07
CA LEU A 431 8.27 22.80 -10.34
C LEU A 431 7.44 23.13 -9.09
N PHE A 432 7.86 22.64 -7.92
CA PHE A 432 7.20 23.01 -6.67
C PHE A 432 7.40 24.48 -6.32
N ASP A 433 8.60 25.02 -6.54
CA ASP A 433 8.90 26.43 -6.33
C ASP A 433 8.02 27.31 -7.23
N ASP A 434 7.87 26.97 -8.52
CA ASP A 434 7.00 27.67 -9.47
C ASP A 434 5.51 27.59 -9.09
N CYS A 435 5.06 26.45 -8.55
CA CYS A 435 3.70 26.29 -8.05
C CYS A 435 3.46 27.15 -6.80
N LEU A 436 4.39 27.14 -5.84
CA LEU A 436 4.28 27.91 -4.61
C LEU A 436 4.49 29.42 -4.82
N ALA A 437 5.25 29.82 -5.84
CA ALA A 437 5.41 31.23 -6.21
C ALA A 437 4.11 31.85 -6.72
N ALA A 438 3.18 31.05 -7.27
CA ALA A 438 1.87 31.56 -7.69
C ALA A 438 1.04 32.11 -6.52
N LEU A 439 1.32 31.68 -5.28
CA LEU A 439 0.69 32.19 -4.05
C LEU A 439 1.19 33.59 -3.65
N ASP A 440 2.22 34.11 -4.32
CA ASP A 440 2.72 35.47 -4.10
C ASP A 440 1.88 36.54 -4.84
N SER A 441 0.88 36.12 -5.61
CA SER A 441 -0.10 36.98 -6.29
C SER A 441 -1.47 36.28 -6.35
N ASP A 442 -2.49 36.89 -6.95
CA ASP A 442 -3.79 36.22 -7.17
C ASP A 442 -3.77 35.15 -8.27
N GLU A 443 -2.63 34.94 -8.96
CA GLU A 443 -2.51 33.96 -10.05
C GLU A 443 -2.85 32.52 -9.61
N TYR A 444 -2.57 32.15 -8.36
CA TYR A 444 -2.90 30.80 -7.85
C TYR A 444 -4.39 30.47 -7.98
N LYS A 445 -5.29 31.46 -7.83
CA LYS A 445 -6.74 31.25 -7.94
C LYS A 445 -7.11 30.80 -9.35
N ASP A 446 -6.56 31.47 -10.36
CA ASP A 446 -6.79 31.14 -11.77
C ASP A 446 -6.17 29.81 -12.16
N ARG A 447 -4.97 29.50 -11.64
CA ARG A 447 -4.33 28.20 -11.84
C ARG A 447 -5.20 27.07 -11.25
N ILE A 448 -5.65 27.21 -10.01
CA ILE A 448 -6.49 26.21 -9.33
C ILE A 448 -7.80 26.02 -10.09
N ARG A 449 -8.51 27.08 -10.49
CA ARG A 449 -9.77 26.98 -11.26
C ARG A 449 -9.57 26.28 -12.60
N ARG A 450 -8.51 26.66 -13.33
CA ARG A 450 -8.17 26.03 -14.61
C ARG A 450 -7.92 24.53 -14.43
N THR A 451 -7.07 24.17 -13.47
CA THR A 451 -6.78 22.75 -13.20
C THR A 451 -8.03 22.00 -12.75
N TRP A 452 -8.88 22.61 -11.91
CA TRP A 452 -10.14 21.98 -11.50
C TRP A 452 -11.02 21.67 -12.71
N GLY A 453 -11.21 22.62 -13.62
CA GLY A 453 -12.03 22.42 -14.83
C GLY A 453 -11.42 21.43 -15.82
N GLU A 454 -10.11 21.49 -16.07
CA GLU A 454 -9.42 20.62 -17.04
C GLU A 454 -9.25 19.18 -16.54
N LYS A 455 -9.11 18.99 -15.23
CA LYS A 455 -8.74 17.70 -14.61
C LYS A 455 -9.88 17.03 -13.87
N HIS A 456 -11.06 17.64 -13.82
CA HIS A 456 -12.23 17.11 -13.13
C HIS A 456 -12.50 15.65 -13.52
N GLY A 457 -12.63 14.78 -12.52
CA GLY A 457 -12.89 13.34 -12.70
C GLY A 457 -11.63 12.47 -12.87
N ILE A 458 -10.44 13.06 -13.03
CA ILE A 458 -9.18 12.31 -13.05
C ILE A 458 -8.84 11.83 -11.63
N THR A 459 -8.68 10.52 -11.47
CA THR A 459 -8.27 9.88 -10.21
C THR A 459 -6.94 10.46 -9.74
N SER A 460 -6.92 10.97 -8.52
CA SER A 460 -5.76 11.64 -7.93
C SER A 460 -5.57 11.19 -6.49
N ALA A 461 -4.31 11.05 -6.06
CA ALA A 461 -4.02 10.77 -4.66
C ALA A 461 -4.41 11.93 -3.75
N PHE A 462 -4.54 13.16 -4.25
CA PHE A 462 -4.73 14.37 -3.46
C PHE A 462 -6.14 14.97 -3.58
N VAL A 463 -6.77 14.85 -4.75
CA VAL A 463 -8.03 15.52 -5.03
C VAL A 463 -9.20 14.54 -4.91
N ALA A 464 -10.02 14.73 -3.88
CA ALA A 464 -11.29 14.03 -3.72
C ALA A 464 -12.43 14.87 -4.35
N TRP A 465 -12.69 14.66 -5.65
CA TRP A 465 -13.66 15.46 -6.42
C TRP A 465 -15.04 15.62 -5.75
N PRO A 466 -15.65 14.57 -5.15
CA PRO A 466 -16.95 14.73 -4.48
C PRO A 466 -16.94 15.69 -3.29
N ALA A 467 -15.80 15.83 -2.61
CA ALA A 467 -15.63 16.73 -1.47
C ALA A 467 -15.23 18.16 -1.89
N LEU A 468 -14.65 18.32 -3.08
CA LEU A 468 -14.20 19.60 -3.63
C LEU A 468 -15.12 20.09 -4.75
N SER A 469 -16.39 20.30 -4.40
CA SER A 469 -17.38 20.91 -5.29
C SER A 469 -17.02 22.36 -5.62
N GLU A 470 -17.53 22.88 -6.74
CA GLU A 470 -17.28 24.26 -7.17
C GLU A 470 -17.64 25.31 -6.09
N PRO A 471 -18.79 25.22 -5.37
CA PRO A 471 -19.09 26.16 -4.28
C PRO A 471 -18.06 26.12 -3.13
N VAL A 472 -17.61 24.93 -2.73
CA VAL A 472 -16.59 24.77 -1.68
C VAL A 472 -15.25 25.32 -2.15
N LEU A 473 -14.88 25.08 -3.41
CA LEU A 473 -13.66 25.61 -4.02
C LEU A 473 -13.66 27.14 -4.01
N GLU A 474 -14.74 27.78 -4.46
CA GLU A 474 -14.82 29.23 -4.52
C GLU A 474 -14.84 29.87 -3.12
N LEU A 475 -15.53 29.27 -2.15
CA LEU A 475 -15.47 29.70 -0.75
C LEU A 475 -14.04 29.62 -0.20
N ALA A 476 -13.32 28.52 -0.49
CA ALA A 476 -11.95 28.35 -0.04
C ALA A 476 -10.99 29.37 -0.69
N LEU A 477 -11.11 29.61 -2.00
CA LEU A 477 -10.29 30.60 -2.71
C LEU A 477 -10.57 32.04 -2.26
N HIS A 478 -11.79 32.33 -1.82
CA HIS A 478 -12.18 33.64 -1.29
C HIS A 478 -11.73 33.87 0.16
N CYS A 479 -11.89 32.86 1.02
CA CYS A 479 -11.72 33.01 2.47
C CYS A 479 -10.36 32.58 3.02
N ILE A 480 -9.61 31.70 2.33
CA ILE A 480 -8.31 31.22 2.81
C ILE A 480 -7.20 32.13 2.23
N PRO A 481 -6.42 32.83 3.08
CA PRO A 481 -5.31 33.64 2.62
C PRO A 481 -4.24 32.81 1.90
N ALA A 482 -3.65 33.38 0.85
CA ALA A 482 -2.56 32.72 0.12
C ALA A 482 -1.34 32.43 0.99
N ALA A 483 -1.07 33.28 1.99
CA ALA A 483 0.02 33.09 2.95
C ALA A 483 -0.16 31.79 3.77
N ASP A 484 -1.37 31.54 4.25
CA ASP A 484 -1.71 30.32 5.00
C ASP A 484 -1.54 29.08 4.13
N LEU A 485 -2.07 29.12 2.89
CA LEU A 485 -1.89 28.03 1.93
C LEU A 485 -0.41 27.76 1.67
N LYS A 486 0.41 28.81 1.53
CA LYS A 486 1.86 28.66 1.29
C LYS A 486 2.55 27.96 2.46
N LEU A 487 2.24 28.36 3.70
CA LEU A 487 2.77 27.73 4.91
C LEU A 487 2.34 26.27 5.02
N ILE A 488 1.06 25.99 4.79
CA ILE A 488 0.48 24.65 4.86
C ILE A 488 1.10 23.75 3.77
N PHE A 489 1.22 24.21 2.53
CA PHE A 489 1.81 23.43 1.44
C PHE A 489 3.30 23.18 1.64
N GLN A 490 4.04 24.15 2.19
CA GLN A 490 5.43 23.94 2.59
C GLN A 490 5.54 22.87 3.70
N ARG A 491 4.63 22.85 4.67
CA ARG A 491 4.55 21.77 5.67
C ARG A 491 4.26 20.42 5.01
N LEU A 492 3.27 20.35 4.11
CA LEU A 492 2.97 19.13 3.36
C LEU A 492 4.20 18.59 2.62
N LEU A 493 4.94 19.45 1.91
CA LEU A 493 6.12 19.05 1.14
C LEU A 493 7.30 18.55 2.01
N ARG A 494 7.39 18.94 3.29
CA ARG A 494 8.43 18.41 4.19
C ARG A 494 8.25 16.92 4.46
N ASP A 495 7.00 16.44 4.54
CA ASP A 495 6.68 15.02 4.66
C ASP A 495 5.24 14.77 4.19
N LEU A 496 5.08 14.47 2.91
CA LEU A 496 3.76 14.19 2.34
C LEU A 496 3.12 12.94 2.93
N ARG A 497 3.89 12.02 3.50
CA ARG A 497 3.31 10.80 4.07
C ARG A 497 2.67 11.10 5.42
N ASP A 498 3.33 11.90 6.26
CA ASP A 498 2.89 12.13 7.64
C ASP A 498 2.06 13.41 7.82
N HIS A 499 2.19 14.39 6.91
CA HIS A 499 1.48 15.66 7.03
C HIS A 499 0.16 15.72 6.26
N ARG A 500 -0.11 14.79 5.35
CA ARG A 500 -1.39 14.77 4.62
C ARG A 500 -2.60 14.37 5.46
N SER A 501 -2.37 13.86 6.67
CA SER A 501 -3.41 13.43 7.62
C SER A 501 -3.35 14.25 8.90
N GLY A 502 -4.50 14.34 9.59
CA GLY A 502 -4.62 15.00 10.89
C GLY A 502 -5.01 16.47 10.81
N LEU A 503 -5.45 16.93 9.64
CA LEU A 503 -6.11 18.22 9.51
C LEU A 503 -7.48 18.18 10.21
N PRO A 504 -7.94 19.31 10.77
CA PRO A 504 -9.23 19.36 11.47
C PRO A 504 -10.42 18.94 10.61
N ASP A 505 -11.42 18.30 11.24
CA ASP A 505 -12.60 17.75 10.58
C ASP A 505 -13.40 18.80 9.77
N LEU A 506 -13.62 19.97 10.37
CA LEU A 506 -14.45 21.02 9.81
C LEU A 506 -13.64 22.26 9.46
N ILE A 507 -14.08 22.94 8.41
CA ILE A 507 -13.71 24.32 8.12
C ILE A 507 -14.96 25.19 8.17
N ARG A 508 -14.89 26.31 8.89
CA ARG A 508 -15.91 27.33 8.89
C ARG A 508 -15.40 28.55 8.14
N PHE A 509 -16.16 29.00 7.15
CA PHE A 509 -15.83 30.19 6.37
C PHE A 509 -16.60 31.40 6.89
N HIS A 510 -16.01 32.58 6.72
CA HIS A 510 -16.63 33.87 7.04
C HIS A 510 -16.47 34.79 5.82
N PRO A 511 -17.36 34.65 4.80
CA PRO A 511 -17.16 35.28 3.50
C PRO A 511 -17.11 36.80 3.52
N GLU A 512 -17.88 37.44 4.42
CA GLU A 512 -17.89 38.90 4.57
C GLU A 512 -16.55 39.47 5.03
N GLN A 513 -15.82 38.70 5.86
CA GLN A 513 -14.52 39.10 6.40
C GLN A 513 -13.34 38.44 5.67
N ALA A 514 -13.60 37.61 4.65
CA ALA A 514 -12.60 36.82 3.93
C ALA A 514 -11.64 36.08 4.88
N ARG A 515 -12.20 35.38 5.88
CA ARG A 515 -11.46 34.58 6.86
C ARG A 515 -12.07 33.20 7.02
N TYR A 516 -11.35 32.32 7.70
CA TYR A 516 -11.80 30.98 8.04
C TYR A 516 -11.29 30.57 9.42
N ASP A 517 -11.88 29.52 9.98
CA ASP A 517 -11.32 28.80 11.12
C ASP A 517 -11.47 27.30 10.93
N LEU A 518 -10.48 26.55 11.41
CA LEU A 518 -10.46 25.09 11.38
C LEU A 518 -10.92 24.55 12.74
N ILE A 519 -11.77 23.52 12.72
CA ILE A 519 -12.39 22.98 13.94
C ILE A 519 -12.24 21.46 13.94
N GLU A 520 -11.50 20.96 14.94
CA GLU A 520 -11.35 19.53 15.21
C GLU A 520 -12.44 19.11 16.21
N VAL A 521 -13.25 18.11 15.89
CA VAL A 521 -14.39 17.71 16.70
C VAL A 521 -14.02 16.51 17.57
N LYS A 522 -14.43 16.53 18.84
CA LYS A 522 -14.24 15.44 19.79
C LYS A 522 -15.54 15.08 20.49
N GLY A 523 -16.03 13.88 20.19
CA GLY A 523 -17.16 13.28 20.89
C GLY A 523 -16.82 12.84 22.32
N PRO A 524 -17.82 12.42 23.10
CA PRO A 524 -17.61 11.97 24.47
C PRO A 524 -16.60 10.81 24.56
N GLY A 525 -15.52 11.03 25.31
CA GLY A 525 -14.47 10.03 25.52
C GLY A 525 -13.36 10.02 24.45
N ASP A 526 -13.50 10.78 23.36
CA ASP A 526 -12.46 10.90 22.34
C ASP A 526 -11.34 11.87 22.77
N ARG A 527 -10.13 11.63 22.25
CA ARG A 527 -8.93 12.43 22.55
C ARG A 527 -8.20 12.76 21.26
N LEU A 528 -7.52 13.91 21.27
CA LEU A 528 -6.65 14.32 20.17
C LEU A 528 -5.53 13.28 19.94
N GLN A 529 -5.37 12.89 18.68
CA GLN A 529 -4.26 12.05 18.25
C GLN A 529 -2.97 12.87 18.11
N ASP A 530 -1.82 12.21 18.20
CA ASP A 530 -0.51 12.87 18.14
C ASP A 530 -0.31 13.66 16.83
N HIS A 531 -0.82 13.19 15.69
CA HIS A 531 -0.73 13.94 14.42
C HIS A 531 -1.66 15.17 14.39
N GLN A 532 -2.81 15.14 15.07
CA GLN A 532 -3.76 16.25 15.13
C GLN A 532 -3.17 17.37 15.96
N ILE A 533 -2.61 17.03 17.13
CA ILE A 533 -1.91 17.97 18.00
C ILE A 533 -0.80 18.71 17.23
N ARG A 534 -0.03 18.00 16.40
CA ARG A 534 1.03 18.63 15.59
C ARG A 534 0.48 19.63 14.57
N TRP A 535 -0.65 19.33 13.95
CA TRP A 535 -1.33 20.28 13.05
C TRP A 535 -1.87 21.49 13.81
N LEU A 536 -2.50 21.29 14.96
CA LEU A 536 -3.00 22.37 15.81
C LEU A 536 -1.86 23.29 16.31
N GLU A 537 -0.78 22.70 16.81
CA GLU A 537 0.41 23.45 17.25
C GLU A 537 1.05 24.22 16.07
N PHE A 538 1.09 23.63 14.88
CA PHE A 538 1.59 24.30 13.67
C PHE A 538 0.72 25.49 13.28
N CYS A 539 -0.61 25.32 13.24
CA CYS A 539 -1.53 26.40 12.90
C CYS A 539 -1.40 27.57 13.88
N LEU A 540 -1.39 27.29 15.19
CA LEU A 540 -1.25 28.32 16.21
C LEU A 540 0.11 29.03 16.17
N ALA A 541 1.18 28.34 15.80
CA ALA A 541 2.50 28.95 15.66
C ALA A 541 2.61 29.92 14.46
N HIS A 542 1.64 29.88 13.54
CA HIS A 542 1.59 30.74 12.34
C HIS A 542 0.32 31.61 12.31
N ASP A 543 -0.34 31.79 13.44
CA ASP A 543 -1.56 32.60 13.57
C ASP A 543 -2.73 32.12 12.68
N ILE A 544 -2.74 30.84 12.30
CA ILE A 544 -3.86 30.20 11.59
C ILE A 544 -4.93 29.83 12.62
N ALA A 545 -6.15 30.34 12.41
CA ALA A 545 -7.27 30.14 13.33
C ALA A 545 -7.69 28.67 13.41
N VAL A 546 -7.53 28.08 14.59
CA VAL A 546 -7.91 26.69 14.85
C VAL A 546 -8.46 26.50 16.26
N SER A 547 -9.37 25.55 16.43
CA SER A 547 -9.93 25.18 17.73
C SER A 547 -10.31 23.70 17.80
N VAL A 548 -10.58 23.24 19.03
CA VAL A 548 -11.12 21.90 19.29
C VAL A 548 -12.51 22.02 19.89
N CYS A 549 -13.50 21.36 19.28
CA CYS A 549 -14.88 21.32 19.72
C CYS A 549 -15.17 20.04 20.50
N TYR A 550 -15.34 20.15 21.81
CA TYR A 550 -15.76 19.05 22.67
C TYR A 550 -17.28 18.99 22.79
N VAL A 551 -17.86 17.85 22.41
CA VAL A 551 -19.31 17.64 22.44
C VAL A 551 -19.73 16.84 23.67
N ARG A 552 -20.79 17.31 24.31
CA ARG A 552 -21.58 16.55 25.30
C ARG A 552 -22.97 16.33 24.75
N TRP A 553 -23.54 15.16 25.02
CA TRP A 553 -24.93 14.88 24.69
C TRP A 553 -25.85 15.45 25.77
N GLN A 554 -26.96 16.03 25.36
CA GLN A 554 -28.07 16.37 26.25
C GLN A 554 -28.58 15.08 26.93
N GLU A 555 -28.86 15.15 28.23
CA GLU A 555 -29.51 14.03 28.92
C GLU A 555 -30.92 13.85 28.36
N ALA A 556 -31.32 12.60 28.10
CA ALA A 556 -32.69 12.30 27.71
C ALA A 556 -33.59 12.46 28.94
N ASP A 557 -34.59 13.34 28.85
CA ASP A 557 -35.66 13.47 29.85
C ASP A 557 -36.49 12.19 29.99
#